data_AF-A0AAV6LBP8-F1
#
_entry.id   AF-A0AAV6LBP8-F1
#
_cell.length_a   1.000
_cell.length_b   1.000
_cell.length_c   1.000
_cell.angle_alpha   90.00
_cell.angle_beta   90.00
_cell.angle_gamma   90.00
#
_symmetry.space_group_name_H-M   'P 1'
#
loop_
_entity.id
_entity.type
_entity.pdbx_description
1 polymer ?
#
loop_
_entity_poly.entity_id
_entity_poly.type
_entity_poly.pdbx_seq_one_letter_code
_entity_poly.pdbx_strand_id
1 'polypeptide(L)'
;MYVKTSGNPKICKFVPSFYGPVQKRNLSGRSFCSLEVCTYPGLESESKSPAHATEERFGVLLLNLGGPDTPNDVQSFLFNLFADPDIIRLPRLFRFLQRPLAQLISVLRAPKSKEGYASIGGGSPLRKIIDDQAIALRNALEAKETPVHVYVAMRYWHPFTEEAVQQASLNSM
;
A
#
# COMPACT_ATOMS: atom_id res chain seq x y z
N MET A 1 -0.83 5.31 -17.47
CA MET A 1 -2.14 4.80 -17.93
C MET A 1 -2.92 6.00 -18.45
N TYR A 2 -3.06 6.16 -19.77
CA TYR A 2 -3.86 7.25 -20.35
C TYR A 2 -5.15 6.63 -20.89
N VAL A 3 -6.30 7.10 -20.39
CA VAL A 3 -7.61 6.76 -20.93
C VAL A 3 -8.04 7.91 -21.81
N LYS A 4 -8.07 7.67 -23.13
CA LYS A 4 -8.71 8.56 -24.10
C LYS A 4 -10.18 8.19 -24.15
N THR A 5 -11.06 9.05 -23.66
CA THR A 5 -12.52 8.84 -23.76
C THR A 5 -13.00 9.38 -25.10
N SER A 6 -13.46 8.49 -25.98
CA SER A 6 -14.33 8.84 -27.11
C SER A 6 -15.73 8.33 -26.79
N GLY A 7 -16.72 9.20 -26.99
CA GLY A 7 -18.07 9.04 -26.48
C GLY A 7 -18.87 7.89 -27.13
N ASN A 8 -19.67 7.25 -26.28
CA ASN A 8 -21.08 6.78 -26.42
C ASN A 8 -21.26 5.51 -25.54
N PRO A 9 -22.27 5.43 -24.66
CA PRO A 9 -22.29 4.47 -23.57
C PRO A 9 -22.94 3.15 -24.03
N LYS A 10 -22.13 2.11 -24.22
CA LYS A 10 -22.61 0.73 -24.29
C LYS A 10 -21.74 -0.16 -23.42
N ILE A 11 -22.29 -0.48 -22.25
CA ILE A 11 -22.04 -1.65 -21.39
C ILE A 11 -20.81 -2.48 -21.79
N CYS A 12 -19.68 -2.27 -21.12
CA CYS A 12 -18.55 -3.21 -21.18
C CYS A 12 -18.84 -4.40 -20.26
N LYS A 13 -19.21 -5.54 -20.86
CA LYS A 13 -19.24 -6.83 -20.15
C LYS A 13 -17.80 -7.32 -19.97
N PHE A 14 -17.45 -7.63 -18.72
CA PHE A 14 -16.20 -8.30 -18.38
C PHE A 14 -16.31 -9.78 -18.81
N VAL A 15 -15.44 -10.23 -19.72
CA VAL A 15 -15.36 -11.65 -20.13
C VAL A 15 -14.11 -12.25 -19.48
N PRO A 16 -14.22 -13.24 -18.59
CA PRO A 16 -13.04 -13.94 -18.07
C PRO A 16 -12.54 -14.95 -19.12
N SER A 17 -11.24 -14.86 -19.45
CA SER A 17 -10.56 -15.85 -20.30
C SER A 17 -10.28 -17.13 -19.50
N PHE A 18 -10.52 -18.27 -20.16
CA PHE A 18 -10.49 -19.63 -19.60
C PHE A 18 -9.06 -20.17 -19.34
N TYR A 19 -9.02 -21.15 -18.43
CA TYR A 19 -7.91 -21.94 -17.90
C TYR A 19 -6.94 -22.60 -18.92
N GLY A 20 -5.68 -22.77 -18.48
CA GLY A 20 -4.72 -23.78 -18.96
C GLY A 20 -4.17 -24.61 -17.77
N PRO A 21 -3.72 -25.87 -17.97
CA PRO A 21 -3.71 -26.88 -16.92
C PRO A 21 -2.48 -26.91 -16.00
N VAL A 22 -2.74 -27.43 -14.80
CA VAL A 22 -1.83 -27.79 -13.71
C VAL A 22 -0.80 -28.83 -14.13
N GLN A 23 0.48 -28.64 -13.77
CA GLN A 23 1.51 -29.68 -13.85
C GLN A 23 2.10 -29.95 -12.46
N LYS A 24 1.73 -31.10 -11.87
CA LYS A 24 2.34 -31.66 -10.66
C LYS A 24 3.72 -32.20 -11.01
N ARG A 25 4.76 -31.82 -10.27
CA ARG A 25 6.04 -32.54 -10.25
C ARG A 25 6.30 -33.07 -8.85
N ASN A 26 6.16 -34.39 -8.72
CA ASN A 26 6.79 -35.16 -7.66
C ASN A 26 8.28 -35.24 -7.98
N LEU A 27 9.14 -34.78 -7.08
CA LEU A 27 10.55 -35.11 -7.10
C LEU A 27 10.96 -35.63 -5.72
N SER A 28 10.88 -36.95 -5.63
CA SER A 28 11.69 -37.78 -4.74
C SER A 28 13.17 -37.49 -4.99
N GLY A 29 13.89 -37.10 -3.94
CA GLY A 29 15.34 -36.87 -3.98
C GLY A 29 15.90 -36.81 -2.56
N ARG A 30 16.56 -37.90 -2.15
CA ARG A 30 17.23 -38.06 -0.86
C ARG A 30 18.46 -37.14 -0.74
N SER A 31 18.61 -36.57 0.46
CA SER A 31 19.82 -36.28 1.26
C SER A 31 21.03 -35.62 0.59
N PHE A 32 21.43 -34.46 1.13
CA PHE A 32 22.76 -34.30 1.72
C PHE A 32 22.69 -33.39 2.96
N CYS A 33 23.44 -33.80 3.96
CA CYS A 33 23.52 -33.28 5.31
C CYS A 33 24.58 -32.17 5.41
N SER A 34 24.29 -31.12 6.19
CA SER A 34 25.28 -30.52 7.07
C SER A 34 24.59 -30.17 8.39
N LEU A 35 24.79 -31.06 9.35
CA LEU A 35 24.51 -30.87 10.78
C LEU A 35 25.50 -29.83 11.31
N GLU A 36 25.01 -28.74 11.88
CA GLU A 36 25.67 -28.18 13.07
C GLU A 36 24.77 -28.42 14.26
N VAL A 37 25.28 -29.30 15.12
CA VAL A 37 24.73 -29.71 16.41
C VAL A 37 25.35 -28.79 17.45
N CYS A 38 24.53 -27.92 18.07
CA CYS A 38 24.89 -27.32 19.34
C CYS A 38 24.19 -28.11 20.45
N THR A 39 24.93 -29.03 21.06
CA THR A 39 24.48 -29.82 22.22
C THR A 39 24.45 -28.94 23.46
N TYR A 40 23.30 -28.89 24.16
CA TYR A 40 23.22 -28.50 25.56
C TYR A 40 22.82 -29.73 26.39
N PRO A 41 23.51 -30.05 27.51
CA PRO A 41 23.23 -31.25 28.29
C PRO A 41 22.13 -31.03 29.35
N GLY A 42 21.11 -31.91 29.34
CA GLY A 42 20.21 -32.31 30.45
C GLY A 42 19.32 -31.22 31.09
N LEU A 43 18.13 -31.48 31.64
CA LEU A 43 17.34 -32.67 31.93
C LEU A 43 15.85 -32.24 32.01
N GLU A 44 14.99 -33.13 31.51
CA GLU A 44 13.65 -33.51 31.99
C GLU A 44 12.44 -32.55 32.01
N SER A 45 11.46 -32.96 31.19
CA SER A 45 10.03 -33.15 31.49
C SER A 45 9.33 -32.09 32.33
N GLU A 46 8.79 -31.07 31.66
CA GLU A 46 7.59 -30.36 32.13
C GLU A 46 6.48 -30.39 31.09
N SER A 47 5.31 -30.75 31.59
CA SER A 47 3.97 -30.74 31.02
C SER A 47 3.74 -29.67 29.95
N LYS A 48 3.52 -30.10 28.71
CA LYS A 48 3.05 -29.23 27.63
C LYS A 48 1.56 -28.93 27.83
N SER A 49 1.27 -27.93 28.67
CA SER A 49 0.00 -27.20 28.67
C SER A 49 -0.26 -26.61 27.27
N PRO A 50 -1.53 -26.45 26.83
CA PRO A 50 -1.82 -26.12 25.44
C PRO A 50 -1.29 -24.72 25.16
N ALA A 51 -0.21 -24.64 24.40
CA ALA A 51 0.22 -23.42 23.76
C ALA A 51 -0.98 -22.92 22.95
N HIS A 52 -1.46 -21.71 23.27
CA HIS A 52 -2.38 -21.00 22.39
C HIS A 52 -1.74 -20.99 20.99
N ALA A 53 -2.32 -21.75 20.06
CA ALA A 53 -1.97 -21.65 18.66
C ALA A 53 -2.25 -20.21 18.26
N THR A 54 -1.20 -19.43 18.05
CA THR A 54 -1.31 -18.09 17.50
C THR A 54 -1.73 -18.26 16.06
N GLU A 55 -3.02 -18.10 15.78
CA GLU A 55 -3.54 -17.98 14.42
C GLU A 55 -2.69 -16.94 13.67
N GLU A 56 -2.01 -17.34 12.60
CA GLU A 56 -1.18 -16.42 11.81
C GLU A 56 -2.09 -15.38 11.16
N ARG A 57 -1.89 -14.10 11.52
CA ARG A 57 -2.65 -12.98 10.96
C ARG A 57 -1.75 -12.21 10.00
N PHE A 58 -2.23 -12.00 8.77
CA PHE A 58 -1.49 -11.25 7.76
C PHE A 58 -2.00 -9.80 7.69
N GLY A 59 -1.07 -8.86 7.55
CA GLY A 59 -1.36 -7.47 7.24
C GLY A 59 -0.84 -7.11 5.86
N VAL A 60 -1.68 -6.48 5.02
CA VAL A 60 -1.29 -5.91 3.73
C VAL A 60 -1.45 -4.41 3.78
N LEU A 61 -0.35 -3.68 3.55
CA LEU A 61 -0.35 -2.22 3.49
C LEU A 61 -0.21 -1.77 2.03
N LEU A 62 -1.27 -1.18 1.48
CA LEU A 62 -1.27 -0.59 0.15
C LEU A 62 -0.71 0.82 0.22
N LEU A 63 0.46 1.02 -0.38
CA LEU A 63 1.18 2.30 -0.39
C LEU A 63 0.91 3.07 -1.68
N ASN A 64 0.61 4.36 -1.57
CA ASN A 64 0.56 5.26 -2.71
C ASN A 64 0.92 6.70 -2.29
N LEU A 65 0.99 7.63 -3.26
CA LEU A 65 1.29 9.03 -2.97
C LEU A 65 0.13 9.76 -2.29
N GLY A 66 -1.10 9.36 -2.59
CA GLY A 66 -2.32 10.08 -2.22
C GLY A 66 -2.69 11.15 -3.25
N GLY A 67 -3.72 11.92 -2.93
CA GLY A 67 -4.15 13.06 -3.73
C GLY A 67 -5.26 13.84 -3.03
N PRO A 68 -5.40 15.13 -3.34
CA PRO A 68 -6.30 16.03 -2.63
C PRO A 68 -7.77 15.64 -2.84
N ASP A 69 -8.58 15.71 -1.79
CA ASP A 69 -10.01 15.39 -1.86
C ASP A 69 -10.81 16.55 -2.48
N THR A 70 -10.39 17.79 -2.21
CA THR A 70 -11.06 19.00 -2.70
C THR A 70 -10.07 19.98 -3.37
N PRO A 71 -10.58 21.00 -4.10
CA PRO A 71 -9.70 22.02 -4.69
C PRO A 71 -8.93 22.82 -3.64
N ASN A 72 -9.43 22.94 -2.42
CA ASN A 72 -8.76 23.67 -1.34
C ASN A 72 -7.54 22.92 -0.79
N ASP A 73 -7.55 21.61 -0.92
CA ASP A 73 -6.51 20.71 -0.42
C ASP A 73 -5.27 20.66 -1.32
N VAL A 74 -5.43 21.07 -2.58
CA VAL A 74 -4.40 20.93 -3.63
C VAL A 74 -3.06 21.54 -3.21
N GLN A 75 -3.07 22.74 -2.62
CA GLN A 75 -1.82 23.40 -2.22
C GLN A 75 -1.13 22.65 -1.08
N SER A 76 -1.89 22.20 -0.07
CA SER A 76 -1.36 21.45 1.07
C SER A 76 -0.77 20.11 0.62
N PHE A 77 -1.46 19.40 -0.28
CA PHE A 77 -0.94 18.19 -0.91
C PHE A 77 0.38 18.46 -1.66
N LEU A 78 0.44 19.49 -2.49
CA LEU A 78 1.64 19.85 -3.24
C LEU A 78 2.79 20.26 -2.32
N PHE A 79 2.50 20.96 -1.23
CA PHE A 79 3.50 21.30 -0.22
C PHE A 79 4.11 20.04 0.38
N ASN A 80 3.30 19.08 0.82
CA ASN A 80 3.77 17.81 1.37
C ASN A 80 4.65 17.05 0.34
N LEU A 81 4.21 17.00 -0.91
CA LEU A 81 4.94 16.37 -2.02
C LEU A 81 6.31 17.00 -2.27
N PHE A 82 6.41 18.33 -2.33
CA PHE A 82 7.68 19.02 -2.63
C PHE A 82 8.58 19.24 -1.40
N ALA A 83 8.02 19.15 -0.20
CA ALA A 83 8.80 19.18 1.04
C ALA A 83 9.64 17.90 1.21
N ASP A 84 9.31 16.83 0.49
CA ASP A 84 10.04 15.57 0.53
C ASP A 84 11.40 15.68 -0.20
N PRO A 85 12.53 15.46 0.51
CA PRO A 85 13.85 15.47 -0.10
C PRO A 85 14.06 14.35 -1.12
N ASP A 86 13.26 13.28 -1.10
CA ASP A 86 13.33 12.23 -2.13
C ASP A 86 12.67 12.66 -3.45
N ILE A 87 11.78 13.65 -3.43
CA ILE A 87 11.12 14.22 -4.62
C ILE A 87 11.93 15.36 -5.22
N ILE A 88 12.37 16.32 -4.39
CA ILE A 88 13.27 17.40 -4.81
C ILE A 88 14.54 17.32 -3.95
N ARG A 89 15.62 16.79 -4.53
CA ARG A 89 16.90 16.64 -3.84
C ARG A 89 17.72 17.93 -3.94
N LEU A 90 17.76 18.71 -2.86
CA LEU A 90 18.71 19.82 -2.75
C LEU A 90 20.11 19.36 -2.31
N PRO A 91 21.18 20.02 -2.77
CA PRO A 91 22.53 19.80 -2.24
C PRO A 91 22.55 19.95 -0.72
N ARG A 92 23.43 19.20 -0.03
CA ARG A 92 23.47 19.17 1.45
C ARG A 92 23.60 20.57 2.07
N LEU A 93 24.36 21.46 1.43
CA LEU A 93 24.54 22.85 1.87
C LEU A 93 23.24 23.66 1.86
N PHE A 94 22.28 23.33 1.00
CA PHE A 94 21.02 24.07 0.81
C PHE A 94 19.79 23.36 1.37
N ARG A 95 19.97 22.26 2.13
CA ARG A 95 18.84 21.47 2.66
C ARG A 95 17.88 22.28 3.54
N PHE A 96 18.39 23.31 4.23
CA PHE A 96 17.56 24.21 5.03
C PHE A 96 16.54 25.00 4.19
N LEU A 97 16.77 25.16 2.89
CA LEU A 97 15.85 25.83 1.96
C LEU A 97 14.76 24.89 1.41
N GLN A 98 14.76 23.61 1.75
CA GLN A 98 13.80 22.63 1.21
C GLN A 98 12.35 23.06 1.42
N ARG A 99 11.98 23.42 2.66
CA ARG A 99 10.60 23.82 2.99
C ARG A 99 10.20 25.16 2.38
N PRO A 100 11.03 26.23 2.46
CA PRO A 100 10.75 27.47 1.73
C PRO A 100 10.56 27.25 0.22
N LEU A 101 11.39 26.40 -0.39
CA LEU A 101 11.27 26.05 -1.79
C LEU A 101 9.97 25.29 -2.07
N ALA A 102 9.62 24.31 -1.23
CA ALA A 102 8.37 23.57 -1.34
C ALA A 102 7.14 24.49 -1.25
N GLN A 103 7.15 25.47 -0.34
CA GLN A 103 6.09 26.47 -0.21
C GLN A 103 5.98 27.34 -1.48
N LEU A 104 7.11 27.81 -2.01
CA LEU A 104 7.11 28.60 -3.25
C LEU A 104 6.54 27.80 -4.42
N ILE A 105 7.01 26.57 -4.61
CA ILE A 105 6.55 25.70 -5.69
C ILE A 105 5.08 25.34 -5.52
N SER A 106 4.62 25.05 -4.30
CA SER A 106 3.22 24.69 -4.05
C SER A 106 2.28 25.85 -4.35
N VAL A 107 2.60 27.08 -3.92
CA VAL A 107 1.83 28.29 -4.25
C VAL A 107 1.77 28.52 -5.74
N LEU A 108 2.91 28.44 -6.44
CA LEU A 108 2.98 28.70 -7.89
C LEU A 108 2.24 27.64 -8.71
N ARG A 109 2.27 26.37 -8.29
CA ARG A 109 1.64 25.26 -9.04
C ARG A 109 0.17 25.05 -8.71
N ALA A 110 -0.28 25.47 -7.52
CA ALA A 110 -1.64 25.22 -7.05
C ALA A 110 -2.73 25.68 -8.05
N PRO A 111 -2.69 26.87 -8.68
CA PRO A 111 -3.74 27.31 -9.60
C PRO A 111 -3.95 26.32 -10.77
N LYS A 112 -2.86 25.98 -11.48
CA LYS A 112 -2.89 25.04 -12.60
C LYS A 112 -3.32 23.64 -12.17
N SER A 113 -2.87 23.18 -11.00
CA SER A 113 -3.28 21.88 -10.47
C SER A 113 -4.76 21.84 -10.08
N LYS A 114 -5.31 22.94 -9.52
CA LYS A 114 -6.74 23.06 -9.20
C LYS A 114 -7.60 22.97 -10.45
N GLU A 115 -7.21 23.62 -11.55
CA GLU A 115 -7.89 23.49 -12.85
C GLU A 115 -7.90 22.03 -13.34
N GLY A 116 -6.76 21.35 -13.21
CA GLY A 116 -6.65 19.92 -13.54
C GLY A 116 -7.62 19.05 -12.72
N TYR A 117 -7.63 19.21 -11.39
CA TYR A 117 -8.57 18.48 -10.53
C TYR A 117 -10.03 18.87 -10.79
N ALA A 118 -10.33 20.14 -11.05
CA ALA A 118 -11.67 20.59 -11.40
C ALA A 118 -12.19 19.88 -12.67
N SER A 119 -11.33 19.68 -13.67
CA SER A 119 -11.73 18.99 -14.92
C SER A 119 -12.11 17.51 -14.75
N ILE A 120 -11.72 16.89 -13.63
CA ILE A 120 -12.00 15.48 -13.32
C ILE A 120 -12.97 15.28 -12.15
N GLY A 121 -13.64 16.35 -11.69
CA GLY A 121 -14.66 16.28 -10.63
C GLY A 121 -14.29 16.98 -9.32
N GLY A 122 -13.21 17.78 -9.29
CA GLY A 122 -12.86 18.63 -8.15
C GLY A 122 -11.87 18.04 -7.16
N GLY A 123 -11.44 16.80 -7.35
CA GLY A 123 -10.51 16.11 -6.45
C GLY A 123 -9.87 14.90 -7.11
N SER A 124 -8.96 14.24 -6.41
CA SER A 124 -8.33 13.02 -6.86
C SER A 124 -9.28 11.82 -6.71
N PRO A 125 -9.54 11.04 -7.78
CA PRO A 125 -10.34 9.82 -7.66
C PRO A 125 -9.57 8.68 -6.95
N LEU A 126 -8.28 8.90 -6.64
CA LEU A 126 -7.38 7.87 -6.17
C LEU A 126 -7.85 7.20 -4.88
N ARG A 127 -8.39 7.98 -3.93
CA ARG A 127 -8.85 7.46 -2.64
C ARG A 127 -9.95 6.42 -2.83
N LYS A 128 -10.97 6.75 -3.61
CA LYS A 128 -12.05 5.81 -3.94
C LYS A 128 -11.51 4.55 -4.62
N ILE A 129 -10.64 4.72 -5.62
CA ILE A 129 -10.11 3.60 -6.41
C ILE A 129 -9.29 2.64 -5.53
N ILE A 130 -8.41 3.16 -4.67
CA ILE A 130 -7.57 2.30 -3.84
C ILE A 130 -8.37 1.63 -2.72
N ASP A 131 -9.43 2.28 -2.21
CA ASP A 131 -10.31 1.68 -1.21
C ASP A 131 -11.11 0.52 -1.83
N ASP A 132 -11.62 0.70 -3.06
CA ASP A 132 -12.26 -0.36 -3.83
C ASP A 132 -11.29 -1.53 -4.08
N GLN A 133 -10.02 -1.24 -4.40
CA GLN A 133 -8.97 -2.25 -4.56
C GLN A 133 -8.63 -2.96 -3.24
N ALA A 134 -8.58 -2.24 -2.12
CA ALA A 134 -8.31 -2.81 -0.81
C ALA A 134 -9.42 -3.80 -0.40
N ILE A 135 -10.68 -3.44 -0.66
CA ILE A 135 -11.83 -4.31 -0.42
C ILE A 135 -11.75 -5.55 -1.32
N ALA A 136 -11.52 -5.37 -2.62
CA ALA A 136 -11.41 -6.49 -3.55
C ALA A 136 -10.28 -7.46 -3.17
N LEU A 137 -9.12 -6.92 -2.75
CA LEU A 137 -7.98 -7.71 -2.31
C LEU A 137 -8.29 -8.50 -1.03
N ARG A 138 -8.91 -7.85 -0.04
CA ARG A 138 -9.32 -8.51 1.21
C ARG A 138 -10.25 -9.68 0.91
N ASN A 139 -11.32 -9.44 0.16
CA ASN A 139 -12.29 -10.47 -0.19
C ASN A 139 -11.65 -11.64 -0.95
N ALA A 140 -10.71 -11.36 -1.86
CA ALA A 140 -10.01 -12.39 -2.63
C ALA A 140 -9.07 -13.26 -1.78
N LEU A 141 -8.53 -12.73 -0.68
CA LEU A 141 -7.67 -13.45 0.25
C LEU A 141 -8.47 -14.20 1.31
N GLU A 142 -9.54 -13.61 1.83
CA GLU A 142 -10.48 -14.28 2.73
C GLU A 142 -11.15 -15.48 2.06
N ALA A 143 -11.48 -15.38 0.76
CA ALA A 143 -11.98 -16.52 -0.03
C ALA A 143 -10.98 -17.68 -0.18
N LYS A 144 -9.71 -17.48 0.19
CA LYS A 144 -8.67 -18.50 0.25
C LYS A 144 -8.35 -18.92 1.69
N GLU A 145 -9.26 -18.66 2.63
CA GLU A 145 -9.11 -18.98 4.05
C GLU A 145 -7.87 -18.34 4.70
N THR A 146 -7.40 -17.22 4.14
CA THR A 146 -6.28 -16.44 4.70
C THR A 146 -6.83 -15.23 5.44
N PRO A 147 -6.85 -15.23 6.80
CA PRO A 147 -7.29 -14.07 7.56
C PRO A 147 -6.30 -12.92 7.34
N VAL A 148 -6.77 -11.84 6.71
CA VAL A 148 -5.95 -10.69 6.33
C VAL A 148 -6.62 -9.37 6.65
N HIS A 149 -5.83 -8.42 7.15
CA HIS A 149 -6.23 -7.02 7.22
C HIS A 149 -5.55 -6.23 6.12
N VAL A 150 -6.33 -5.51 5.32
CA VAL A 150 -5.82 -4.65 4.25
C VAL A 150 -5.99 -3.20 4.66
N TYR A 151 -4.88 -2.47 4.67
CA TYR A 151 -4.78 -1.05 5.03
C TYR A 151 -4.35 -0.25 3.82
N VAL A 152 -4.79 1.00 3.75
CA VAL A 152 -4.33 1.97 2.76
C VAL A 152 -3.49 3.01 3.48
N ALA A 153 -2.33 3.33 2.90
CA ALA A 153 -1.40 4.33 3.38
C ALA A 153 -0.96 5.21 2.22
N MET A 154 -1.03 6.51 2.46
CA MET A 154 -0.65 7.54 1.53
C MET A 154 0.55 8.30 2.06
N ARG A 155 1.41 8.77 1.16
CA ARG A 155 2.64 9.48 1.53
C ARG A 155 2.43 10.99 1.74
N TYR A 156 1.61 11.63 0.91
CA TYR A 156 1.45 13.10 0.91
C TYR A 156 0.02 13.58 1.15
N TRP A 157 -0.92 12.64 1.29
CA TRP A 157 -2.30 12.91 1.65
C TRP A 157 -2.80 11.87 2.64
N HIS A 158 -4.03 12.02 3.13
CA HIS A 158 -4.63 11.09 4.08
C HIS A 158 -5.16 9.80 3.40
N PRO A 159 -5.24 8.68 4.12
CA PRO A 159 -4.66 8.43 5.44
C PRO A 159 -3.14 8.31 5.32
N PHE A 160 -2.40 8.96 6.21
CA PHE A 160 -0.95 8.92 6.17
C PHE A 160 -0.41 7.54 6.52
N THR A 161 0.85 7.29 6.14
CA THR A 161 1.50 6.00 6.40
C THR A 161 1.58 5.72 7.90
N GLU A 162 1.85 6.75 8.69
CA GLU A 162 1.90 6.69 10.16
C GLU A 162 0.55 6.30 10.75
N GLU A 163 -0.55 6.88 10.23
CA GLU A 163 -1.91 6.55 10.66
C GLU A 163 -2.22 5.07 10.35
N ALA A 164 -1.91 4.60 9.15
CA ALA A 164 -2.17 3.22 8.75
C ALA A 164 -1.34 2.20 9.54
N VAL A 165 -0.07 2.50 9.82
CA VAL A 165 0.79 1.65 10.65
C VAL A 165 0.27 1.59 12.08
N GLN A 166 -0.19 2.72 12.64
CA GLN A 166 -0.81 2.74 13.95
C GLN A 166 -2.08 1.87 13.99
N GLN A 167 -2.94 1.96 12.97
CA GLN A 167 -4.12 1.10 12.86
C GLN A 167 -3.75 -0.40 12.74
N ALA A 168 -2.70 -0.72 11.98
CA ALA A 168 -2.22 -2.09 11.85
C ALA A 168 -1.69 -2.64 13.18
N SER A 169 -0.96 -1.82 13.95
CA SER A 169 -0.47 -2.21 15.28
C SER A 169 -1.62 -2.47 16.26
N LEU A 170 -2.67 -1.63 16.25
CA LEU A 170 -3.81 -1.78 17.16
C LEU A 170 -4.61 -3.05 16.88
N ASN A 171 -4.75 -3.43 15.62
CA ASN A 171 -5.48 -4.66 15.22
C ASN A 171 -4.64 -5.94 15.39
N SER A 172 -3.34 -5.80 15.68
CA SER A 172 -2.44 -6.94 15.93
C SER A 172 -2.35 -7.31 17.41
N MET A 173 -2.88 -6.46 18.31
CA MET A 173 -2.98 -6.67 19.76
C MET A 173 -4.30 -7.36 20.10
#